data_AF-A0A9D7Y702-F1
#
_entry.id   AF-A0A9D7Y702-F1
#
_cell.length_a   1.000
_cell.length_b   1.000
_cell.length_c   1.000
_cell.angle_alpha   90.00
_cell.angle_beta   90.00
_cell.angle_gamma   90.00
#
_symmetry.space_group_name_H-M   'P 1'
#
loop_
_entity.id
_entity.type
_entity.pdbx_description
1 polymer ?
#
loop_
_entity_poly.entity_id
_entity_poly.type
_entity_poly.pdbx_seq_one_letter_code
_entity_poly.pdbx_strand_id
1 'polypeptide(L)'
;MKNWDKIWNLWQEQNVPDVKTRKFDFAKHNYYYPWFETKENSQPFIDSNPWRNTAYHLSKSLVDKSPELIAAYKIYAFVRNYSLYDFLVEELNFAMRKHNNTLHSWWSGNAKNILPDISNPVRINYQNQVQSKDKWKEITIEAAGYWKQLAKEWEIIIIPDFMDRDSEEYGNYQSIARKQSEEREYQEYLRLKKKFEK
;
A
#
# COMPACT_ATOMS: atom_id res chain seq x y z
N MET A 1 -7.63 11.93 28.49
CA MET A 1 -8.13 12.86 27.46
C MET A 1 -7.61 12.35 26.13
N LYS A 2 -8.46 12.03 25.16
CA LYS A 2 -7.99 11.43 23.89
C LYS A 2 -7.36 12.53 23.03
N ASN A 3 -6.18 12.29 22.46
CA ASN A 3 -5.46 13.29 21.66
C ASN A 3 -5.84 13.26 20.19
N TRP A 4 -6.72 12.33 19.75
CA TRP A 4 -7.08 12.18 18.34
C TRP A 4 -7.40 13.49 17.61
N ASP A 5 -8.23 14.37 18.17
CA ASP A 5 -8.55 15.65 17.49
C ASP A 5 -7.30 16.52 17.30
N LYS A 6 -6.35 16.47 18.23
CA LYS A 6 -5.04 17.15 18.11
C LYS A 6 -4.13 16.47 17.09
N ILE A 7 -4.13 15.13 17.05
CA ILE A 7 -3.41 14.33 16.05
C ILE A 7 -3.93 14.65 14.65
N TRP A 8 -5.25 14.69 14.48
CA TRP A 8 -5.90 15.00 13.22
C TRP A 8 -5.59 16.42 12.75
N ASN A 9 -5.74 17.42 13.63
CA ASN A 9 -5.39 18.80 13.29
C ASN A 9 -3.92 18.93 12.88
N LEU A 10 -3.00 18.31 13.64
CA LEU A 10 -1.58 18.30 13.32
C LEU A 10 -1.32 17.61 11.98
N TRP A 11 -1.98 16.49 11.69
CA TRP A 11 -1.87 15.80 10.40
C TRP A 11 -2.32 16.68 9.23
N GLN A 12 -3.43 17.41 9.38
CA GLN A 12 -3.92 18.34 8.36
C GLN A 12 -2.89 19.44 8.07
N GLU A 13 -2.28 20.01 9.11
CA GLU A 13 -1.19 21.01 8.96
C GLU A 13 0.01 20.45 8.19
N GLN A 14 0.25 19.14 8.26
CA GLN A 14 1.33 18.52 7.50
C GLN A 14 1.05 18.50 5.99
N ASN A 15 -0.17 18.65 5.48
CA ASN A 15 -0.46 18.63 4.04
C ASN A 15 0.15 17.39 3.33
N VAL A 16 -0.11 16.19 3.86
CA VAL A 16 0.41 14.94 3.31
C VAL A 16 -0.27 14.64 1.95
N PRO A 17 0.48 14.59 0.83
CA PRO A 17 -0.08 14.29 -0.47
C PRO A 17 -0.49 12.81 -0.57
N ASP A 18 -1.35 12.52 -1.56
CA ASP A 18 -1.66 11.14 -1.91
C ASP A 18 -0.58 10.53 -2.80
N VAL A 19 -0.37 9.23 -2.61
CA VAL A 19 0.47 8.43 -3.49
C VAL A 19 -0.25 8.32 -4.83
N LYS A 20 0.44 8.67 -5.91
CA LYS A 20 -0.15 8.63 -7.25
C LYS A 20 -0.40 7.20 -7.69
N THR A 21 -1.42 7.03 -8.53
CA THR A 21 -1.70 5.77 -9.19
C THR A 21 -1.26 5.81 -10.66
N ARG A 22 -0.86 4.65 -11.17
CA ARG A 22 -0.42 4.43 -12.55
C ARG A 22 -1.25 3.30 -13.16
N LYS A 23 -1.63 3.45 -14.43
CA LYS A 23 -2.30 2.39 -15.20
C LYS A 23 -1.38 1.20 -15.41
N PHE A 24 -1.94 0.00 -15.39
CA PHE A 24 -1.20 -1.22 -15.69
C PHE A 24 -0.80 -1.28 -17.17
N ASP A 25 0.41 -1.76 -17.45
CA ASP A 25 0.97 -1.91 -18.81
C ASP A 25 1.58 -3.31 -18.88
N PHE A 26 1.02 -4.18 -19.72
CA PHE A 26 1.45 -5.57 -19.84
C PHE A 26 2.89 -5.74 -20.29
N ALA A 27 3.42 -4.81 -21.08
CA ALA A 27 4.77 -4.94 -21.62
C ALA A 27 5.83 -4.53 -20.59
N LYS A 28 5.44 -3.77 -19.56
CA LYS A 28 6.36 -3.13 -18.62
C LYS A 28 6.13 -3.52 -17.17
N HIS A 29 4.91 -3.90 -16.83
CA HIS A 29 4.49 -4.10 -15.46
C HIS A 29 4.22 -5.57 -15.14
N ASN A 30 4.74 -6.00 -14.00
CA ASN A 30 4.45 -7.27 -13.37
C ASN A 30 3.22 -7.11 -12.44
N TYR A 31 2.18 -7.90 -12.67
CA TYR A 31 0.93 -7.81 -11.90
C TYR A 31 1.05 -8.25 -10.43
N TYR A 32 2.15 -8.90 -10.04
CA TYR A 32 2.38 -9.28 -8.65
C TYR A 32 2.90 -8.12 -7.77
N TYR A 33 3.45 -7.06 -8.38
CA TYR A 33 4.14 -5.98 -7.66
C TYR A 33 3.45 -4.64 -7.88
N PRO A 34 2.50 -4.24 -7.04
CA PRO A 34 1.75 -3.01 -7.27
C PRO A 34 2.55 -1.72 -6.99
N TRP A 35 3.72 -1.80 -6.37
CA TRP A 35 4.55 -0.62 -6.11
C TRP A 35 5.54 -0.40 -7.25
N PHE A 36 5.67 0.87 -7.66
CA PHE A 36 6.60 1.31 -8.69
C PHE A 36 7.51 2.39 -8.11
N GLU A 37 8.82 2.18 -8.17
CA GLU A 37 9.81 3.17 -7.75
C GLU A 37 10.08 4.13 -8.92
N THR A 38 9.72 5.39 -8.74
CA THR A 38 9.74 6.39 -9.81
C THR A 38 11.17 6.73 -10.22
N LYS A 39 12.10 6.77 -9.25
CA LYS A 39 13.49 7.15 -9.48
C LYS A 39 14.26 6.08 -10.26
N GLU A 40 14.14 4.83 -9.84
CA GLU A 40 14.80 3.69 -10.47
C GLU A 40 14.01 3.15 -11.68
N ASN A 41 12.82 3.72 -11.95
CA ASN A 41 11.91 3.35 -13.02
C ASN A 41 11.68 1.83 -13.08
N SER A 42 11.45 1.23 -11.91
CA SER A 42 11.36 -0.21 -11.77
C SER A 42 10.26 -0.62 -10.79
N GLN A 43 9.74 -1.83 -10.97
CA GLN A 43 9.03 -2.52 -9.92
C GLN A 43 10.06 -3.35 -9.16
N PRO A 44 10.35 -2.99 -7.91
CA PRO A 44 11.28 -3.79 -7.14
C PRO A 44 10.69 -5.20 -6.99
N PHE A 45 11.54 -6.21 -7.13
CA PHE A 45 11.16 -7.60 -6.91
C PHE A 45 10.99 -7.82 -5.42
N ILE A 46 9.80 -7.50 -4.91
CA ILE A 46 9.50 -7.54 -3.50
C ILE A 46 8.45 -8.59 -3.29
N ASP A 47 8.91 -9.80 -2.98
CA ASP A 47 8.02 -10.86 -2.60
C ASP A 47 7.44 -10.55 -1.19
N SER A 48 6.10 -10.56 -1.07
CA SER A 48 5.30 -10.80 0.14
C SER A 48 4.01 -9.94 0.24
N ASN A 49 2.93 -10.64 0.63
CA ASN A 49 1.55 -10.19 0.84
C ASN A 49 1.28 -8.81 1.51
N PRO A 50 2.10 -8.26 2.44
CA PRO A 50 1.72 -7.05 3.17
C PRO A 50 1.78 -5.74 2.37
N TRP A 51 2.80 -5.56 1.52
CA TRP A 51 2.97 -4.31 0.76
C TRP A 51 1.86 -4.14 -0.28
N ARG A 52 1.47 -5.26 -0.88
CA ARG A 52 0.35 -5.35 -1.83
C ARG A 52 -0.97 -4.98 -1.17
N ASN A 53 -1.23 -5.43 0.05
CA ASN A 53 -2.44 -5.04 0.79
C ASN A 53 -2.44 -3.54 1.08
N THR A 54 -1.29 -2.96 1.44
CA THR A 54 -1.21 -1.50 1.65
C THR A 54 -1.54 -0.72 0.38
N ALA A 55 -0.98 -1.14 -0.76
CA ALA A 55 -1.29 -0.55 -2.06
C ALA A 55 -2.77 -0.71 -2.42
N TYR A 56 -3.36 -1.89 -2.20
CA TYR A 56 -4.79 -2.14 -2.42
C TYR A 56 -5.67 -1.19 -1.61
N HIS A 57 -5.36 -1.02 -0.33
CA HIS A 57 -6.14 -0.13 0.52
C HIS A 57 -6.08 1.32 0.06
N LEU A 58 -4.89 1.82 -0.26
CA LEU A 58 -4.71 3.19 -0.74
C LEU A 58 -5.41 3.43 -2.08
N SER A 59 -5.35 2.47 -2.99
CA SER A 59 -5.85 2.62 -4.36
C SER A 59 -7.31 2.17 -4.56
N LYS A 60 -7.87 1.38 -3.65
CA LYS A 60 -9.23 0.83 -3.74
C LYS A 60 -10.04 1.02 -2.47
N SER A 61 -9.64 0.40 -1.35
CA SER A 61 -10.50 0.37 -0.15
C SER A 61 -10.79 1.73 0.48
N LEU A 62 -9.87 2.70 0.30
CA LEU A 62 -9.92 4.01 0.92
C LEU A 62 -10.38 5.14 0.00
N VAL A 63 -10.59 4.90 -1.29
CA VAL A 63 -10.87 5.94 -2.30
C VAL A 63 -12.08 6.80 -1.92
N ASP A 64 -13.14 6.18 -1.40
CA ASP A 64 -14.39 6.87 -1.02
C ASP A 64 -14.53 7.08 0.49
N LYS A 65 -13.43 6.99 1.24
CA LYS A 65 -13.43 7.16 2.70
C LYS A 65 -13.15 8.60 3.09
N SER A 66 -13.55 8.97 4.31
CA SER A 66 -13.30 10.31 4.84
C SER A 66 -11.79 10.60 4.96
N PRO A 67 -11.34 11.84 4.73
CA PRO A 67 -9.92 12.19 4.87
C PRO A 67 -9.33 11.85 6.24
N GLU A 68 -10.14 12.01 7.30
CA GLU A 68 -9.77 11.66 8.67
C GLU A 68 -9.47 10.15 8.81
N LEU A 69 -10.29 9.30 8.18
CA LEU A 69 -10.12 7.86 8.22
C LEU A 69 -8.91 7.39 7.39
N ILE A 70 -8.67 8.03 6.24
CA ILE A 70 -7.47 7.80 5.42
C ILE A 70 -6.22 8.16 6.21
N ALA A 71 -6.22 9.27 6.94
CA ALA A 71 -5.12 9.68 7.80
C ALA A 71 -4.88 8.69 8.95
N ALA A 72 -5.95 8.27 9.66
CA ALA A 72 -5.85 7.25 10.69
C ALA A 72 -5.21 5.96 10.16
N TYR A 73 -5.60 5.53 8.96
CA TYR A 73 -5.00 4.39 8.29
C TYR A 73 -3.53 4.62 7.94
N LYS A 74 -3.16 5.76 7.37
CA LYS A 74 -1.78 6.09 7.00
C LYS A 74 -0.87 6.11 8.24
N ILE A 75 -1.32 6.70 9.35
CA ILE A 75 -0.60 6.70 10.63
C ILE A 75 -0.48 5.26 11.16
N TYR A 76 -1.58 4.48 11.15
CA TYR A 76 -1.56 3.07 11.56
C TYR A 76 -0.55 2.24 10.76
N ALA A 77 -0.53 2.41 9.43
CA ALA A 77 0.37 1.71 8.53
C ALA A 77 1.86 1.98 8.87
N PHE A 78 2.18 3.22 9.24
CA PHE A 78 3.51 3.61 9.70
C PHE A 78 3.86 2.99 11.06
N VAL A 79 3.05 3.20 12.09
CA VAL A 79 3.39 2.81 13.48
C VAL A 79 3.42 1.30 13.71
N ARG A 80 2.72 0.51 12.89
CA ARG A 80 2.73 -0.96 12.99
C ARG A 80 4.12 -1.55 12.73
N ASN A 81 5.02 -0.82 12.06
CA ASN A 81 6.42 -1.20 11.88
C ASN A 81 7.28 -1.08 13.15
N TYR A 82 6.79 -0.34 14.16
CA TYR A 82 7.61 0.11 15.31
C TYR A 82 7.10 -0.37 16.67
N SER A 83 6.17 -1.33 16.69
CA SER A 83 5.60 -1.95 17.91
C SER A 83 4.96 -0.96 18.90
N LEU A 84 4.40 0.16 18.44
CA LEU A 84 3.86 1.23 19.29
C LEU A 84 2.43 0.93 19.80
N TYR A 85 2.28 -0.09 20.64
CA TYR A 85 0.98 -0.63 21.04
C TYR A 85 0.06 0.36 21.77
N ASP A 86 0.58 1.17 22.70
CA ASP A 86 -0.27 2.11 23.45
C ASP A 86 -0.87 3.18 22.53
N PHE A 87 -0.05 3.76 21.63
CA PHE A 87 -0.53 4.74 20.64
C PHE A 87 -1.56 4.13 19.67
N LEU A 88 -1.33 2.88 19.25
CA LEU A 88 -2.25 2.11 18.41
C LEU A 88 -3.62 1.91 19.08
N VAL A 89 -3.63 1.45 20.32
CA VAL A 89 -4.86 1.07 21.03
C VAL A 89 -5.63 2.28 21.54
N GLU A 90 -4.94 3.29 22.05
CA GLU A 90 -5.59 4.41 22.75
C GLU A 90 -6.04 5.52 21.79
N GLU A 91 -5.23 5.86 20.78
CA GLU A 91 -5.50 7.00 19.89
C GLU A 91 -6.12 6.55 18.57
N LEU A 92 -5.49 5.62 17.84
CA LEU A 92 -5.94 5.23 16.51
C LEU A 92 -7.23 4.40 16.53
N ASN A 93 -7.43 3.55 17.54
CA ASN A 93 -8.66 2.77 17.66
C ASN A 93 -9.89 3.68 17.84
N PHE A 94 -9.73 4.82 18.51
CA PHE A 94 -10.81 5.79 18.66
C PHE A 94 -11.21 6.40 17.31
N ALA A 95 -10.24 6.80 16.49
CA ALA A 95 -10.46 7.30 15.14
C ALA A 95 -11.23 6.28 14.28
N MET A 96 -10.79 5.02 14.28
CA MET A 96 -11.42 3.98 13.47
C MET A 96 -12.87 3.72 13.89
N ARG A 97 -13.12 3.65 15.21
CA ARG A 97 -14.47 3.41 15.76
C ARG A 97 -15.44 4.54 15.43
N LYS A 98 -14.98 5.80 15.42
CA LYS A 98 -15.79 6.97 14.99
C LYS A 98 -16.35 6.79 13.58
N HIS A 99 -15.65 6.05 12.73
CA HIS A 99 -16.06 5.74 11.36
C HIS A 99 -16.62 4.31 11.21
N ASN A 100 -17.10 3.69 12.28
CA ASN A 100 -17.63 2.31 12.29
C ASN A 100 -16.64 1.25 11.74
N ASN A 101 -15.33 1.49 11.90
CA ASN A 101 -14.27 0.57 11.51
C ASN A 101 -13.51 0.05 12.74
N THR A 102 -12.82 -1.08 12.59
CA THR A 102 -11.94 -1.62 13.64
C THR A 102 -10.53 -1.83 13.10
N LEU A 103 -9.52 -1.71 13.98
CA LEU A 103 -8.12 -1.91 13.60
C LEU A 103 -7.83 -3.35 13.16
N HIS A 104 -8.53 -4.35 13.72
CA HIS A 104 -8.23 -5.77 13.52
C HIS A 104 -9.00 -6.41 12.37
N SER A 105 -10.21 -5.92 12.05
CA SER A 105 -11.01 -6.46 10.94
C SER A 105 -10.59 -5.91 9.58
N TRP A 106 -9.83 -4.82 9.56
CA TRP A 106 -9.60 -4.07 8.33
C TRP A 106 -8.40 -4.58 7.53
N TRP A 107 -7.52 -5.34 8.17
CA TRP A 107 -6.38 -5.96 7.54
C TRP A 107 -6.48 -7.46 7.70
N SER A 108 -5.98 -8.21 6.72
CA SER A 108 -5.75 -9.65 6.90
C SER A 108 -4.91 -9.87 8.17
N GLY A 109 -5.24 -10.88 8.98
CA GLY A 109 -4.46 -11.25 10.16
C GLY A 109 -2.98 -11.55 9.85
N ASN A 110 -2.67 -11.87 8.58
CA ASN A 110 -1.32 -12.10 8.08
C ASN A 110 -0.66 -10.86 7.47
N ALA A 111 -1.36 -9.73 7.36
CA ALA A 111 -0.77 -8.47 6.89
C ALA A 111 0.15 -7.90 7.96
N LYS A 112 1.39 -8.35 8.02
CA LYS A 112 2.45 -7.69 8.81
C LYS A 112 2.83 -6.42 8.04
N ASN A 113 2.23 -5.26 8.33
CA ASN A 113 2.48 -4.04 7.52
C ASN A 113 3.98 -3.84 7.34
N ILE A 114 4.39 -3.58 6.10
CA ILE A 114 5.70 -3.03 5.76
C ILE A 114 5.39 -2.16 4.53
N LEU A 115 5.68 -0.86 4.63
CA LEU A 115 5.59 0.11 3.54
C LEU A 115 6.88 0.03 2.70
N PRO A 116 6.93 0.62 1.49
CA PRO A 116 8.17 0.70 0.76
C PRO A 116 9.31 1.28 1.56
N ASP A 117 10.44 0.56 1.63
CA ASP A 117 11.63 1.09 2.28
C ASP A 117 12.08 2.30 1.46
N ILE A 118 12.05 3.46 2.11
CA ILE A 118 12.48 4.72 1.52
C ILE A 118 13.90 4.97 2.03
N SER A 119 14.81 5.40 1.17
CA SER A 119 16.17 5.71 1.63
C SER A 119 16.11 6.77 2.74
N ASN A 120 16.58 6.41 3.94
CA ASN A 120 16.46 7.16 5.21
C ASN A 120 15.03 7.37 5.73
N PRO A 121 14.34 6.35 6.27
CA PRO A 121 13.33 6.66 7.26
C PRO A 121 14.07 7.22 8.48
N VAL A 122 13.67 8.36 9.02
CA VAL A 122 14.17 8.83 10.32
C VAL A 122 13.95 7.69 11.31
N ARG A 123 15.01 6.94 11.63
CA ARG A 123 14.93 5.78 12.53
C ARG A 123 14.94 6.33 13.94
N ILE A 124 13.80 6.73 14.47
CA ILE A 124 13.68 6.80 15.92
C ILE A 124 13.86 5.38 16.44
N ASN A 125 14.80 5.24 17.38
CA ASN A 125 15.00 3.99 18.09
C ASN A 125 13.86 3.79 19.08
N TYR A 126 12.73 3.27 18.59
CA TYR A 126 11.54 2.95 19.37
C TYR A 126 11.73 1.71 20.28
N GLN A 127 12.93 1.12 20.35
CA GLN A 127 13.22 -0.07 21.17
C GLN A 127 13.10 0.18 22.68
N ASN A 128 13.16 1.43 23.15
CA ASN A 128 13.04 1.78 24.57
C ASN A 128 11.64 2.34 24.87
N GLN A 129 10.66 1.44 25.03
CA GLN A 129 9.24 1.75 25.18
C GLN A 129 8.83 2.00 26.65
N VAL A 130 8.82 3.26 27.09
CA VAL A 130 8.15 3.61 28.36
C VAL A 130 7.14 4.76 28.22
N GLN A 131 7.16 5.55 27.14
CA GLN A 131 6.29 6.74 27.00
C GLN A 131 5.82 7.03 25.56
N SER A 132 5.34 6.02 24.83
CA SER A 132 4.88 6.23 23.44
C SER A 132 3.65 7.16 23.33
N LYS A 133 2.77 7.13 24.34
CA LYS A 133 1.56 7.99 24.40
C LYS A 133 1.86 9.49 24.44
N ASP A 134 2.96 9.88 25.08
CA ASP A 134 3.34 11.28 25.24
C ASP A 134 4.08 11.79 23.99
N LYS A 135 4.50 10.88 23.11
CA LYS A 135 5.23 11.13 21.86
C LYS A 135 4.32 11.16 20.62
N TRP A 136 3.01 11.32 20.81
CA TRP A 136 2.05 11.29 19.69
C TRP A 136 2.37 12.36 18.63
N LYS A 137 2.92 13.52 19.04
CA LYS A 137 3.29 14.60 18.13
C LYS A 137 4.40 14.17 17.19
N GLU A 138 5.49 13.64 17.76
CA GLU A 138 6.64 13.14 17.03
C GLU A 138 6.21 12.02 16.08
N ILE A 139 5.45 11.04 16.57
CA ILE A 139 4.92 9.94 15.75
C ILE A 139 4.10 10.46 14.57
N THR A 140 3.24 11.46 14.80
CA THR A 140 2.39 12.03 13.74
C THR A 140 3.22 12.77 12.69
N ILE A 141 4.20 13.57 13.12
CA ILE A 141 5.10 14.31 12.24
C ILE A 141 5.95 13.35 11.41
N GLU A 142 6.47 12.29 12.02
CA GLU A 142 7.28 11.28 11.32
C GLU A 142 6.47 10.47 10.33
N ALA A 143 5.28 10.01 10.72
CA ALA A 143 4.37 9.33 9.81
C ALA A 143 4.08 10.22 8.59
N ALA A 144 3.76 11.50 8.83
CA ALA A 144 3.52 12.46 7.75
C ALA A 144 4.75 12.67 6.85
N GLY A 145 5.94 12.80 7.44
CA GLY A 145 7.20 12.91 6.70
C GLY A 145 7.46 11.69 5.82
N TYR A 146 7.28 10.49 6.38
CA TYR A 146 7.40 9.23 5.65
C TYR A 146 6.44 9.17 4.45
N TRP A 147 5.16 9.49 4.66
CA TRP A 147 4.17 9.48 3.57
C TRP A 147 4.43 10.53 2.49
N LYS A 148 4.93 11.71 2.86
CA LYS A 148 5.36 12.73 1.89
C LYS A 148 6.50 12.23 1.00
N GLN A 149 7.50 11.57 1.60
CA GLN A 149 8.61 11.00 0.85
C GLN A 149 8.12 9.83 -0.03
N LEU A 150 7.25 8.98 0.51
CA LEU A 150 6.66 7.88 -0.24
C LEU A 150 5.91 8.40 -1.48
N ALA A 151 5.06 9.41 -1.32
CA ALA A 151 4.31 10.01 -2.43
C ALA A 151 5.19 10.72 -3.48
N LYS A 152 6.44 11.04 -3.14
CA LYS A 152 7.43 11.61 -4.06
C LYS A 152 8.18 10.54 -4.84
N GLU A 153 8.52 9.44 -4.19
CA GLU A 153 9.42 8.41 -4.73
C GLU A 153 8.65 7.24 -5.37
N TRP A 154 7.40 7.02 -4.97
CA TRP A 154 6.64 5.83 -5.33
C TRP A 154 5.28 6.13 -5.96
N GLU A 155 4.87 5.23 -6.83
CA GLU A 155 3.53 5.17 -7.41
C GLU A 155 2.91 3.78 -7.19
N ILE A 156 1.58 3.72 -7.18
CA ILE A 156 0.83 2.46 -7.13
C ILE A 156 0.32 2.13 -8.53
N ILE A 157 0.79 1.01 -9.08
CA ILE A 157 0.23 0.43 -10.28
C ILE A 157 -1.11 -0.22 -9.93
N ILE A 158 -2.15 0.15 -10.66
CA ILE A 158 -3.46 -0.49 -10.56
C ILE A 158 -3.39 -1.85 -11.23
N ILE A 159 -2.87 -2.85 -10.51
CA ILE A 159 -2.80 -4.22 -11.01
C ILE A 159 -4.21 -4.80 -11.20
N PRO A 160 -4.39 -5.86 -11.99
CA PRO A 160 -5.69 -6.45 -12.28
C PRO A 160 -6.50 -6.83 -11.05
N ASP A 161 -5.84 -7.26 -9.98
CA ASP A 161 -6.48 -7.61 -8.71
C ASP A 161 -7.03 -6.39 -7.96
N PHE A 162 -6.64 -5.18 -8.36
CA PHE A 162 -7.18 -3.92 -7.86
C PHE A 162 -8.25 -3.36 -8.79
N MET A 163 -8.42 -3.91 -9.99
CA MET A 163 -9.44 -3.46 -10.94
C MET A 163 -10.81 -4.00 -10.54
N ASP A 164 -11.85 -3.27 -10.92
CA ASP A 164 -13.21 -3.82 -10.87
C ASP A 164 -13.36 -4.86 -12.00
N ARG A 165 -13.88 -6.04 -11.68
CA ARG A 165 -14.03 -7.12 -12.67
C ARG A 165 -15.01 -6.78 -13.77
N ASP A 166 -15.96 -5.89 -13.49
CA ASP A 166 -16.96 -5.43 -14.46
C ASP A 166 -16.49 -4.17 -15.22
N SER A 167 -15.28 -3.67 -14.95
CA SER A 167 -14.73 -2.50 -15.65
C SER A 167 -14.23 -2.84 -17.05
N GLU A 168 -14.34 -1.86 -17.96
CA GLU A 168 -13.74 -1.93 -19.29
C GLU A 168 -12.22 -2.15 -19.24
N GLU A 169 -11.54 -1.54 -18.25
CA GLU A 169 -10.10 -1.73 -18.03
C GLU A 169 -9.75 -3.20 -17.77
N TYR A 170 -10.54 -3.88 -16.94
CA TYR A 170 -10.34 -5.30 -16.66
C TYR A 170 -10.70 -6.19 -17.85
N GLY A 171 -11.76 -5.86 -18.60
CA GLY A 171 -12.11 -6.56 -19.84
C GLY A 171 -10.98 -6.48 -20.89
N ASN A 172 -10.40 -5.29 -21.06
CA ASN A 172 -9.23 -5.08 -21.93
C ASN A 172 -8.02 -5.88 -21.45
N TYR A 173 -7.77 -5.90 -20.13
CA TYR A 173 -6.74 -6.75 -19.54
C TYR A 173 -6.96 -8.23 -19.90
N GLN A 174 -8.15 -8.77 -19.69
CA GLN A 174 -8.44 -10.17 -19.97
C GLN A 174 -8.26 -10.52 -21.45
N SER A 175 -8.67 -9.64 -22.37
CA SER A 175 -8.49 -9.88 -23.81
C SER A 175 -7.01 -9.97 -24.20
N ILE A 176 -6.16 -9.08 -23.67
CA ILE A 176 -4.72 -9.09 -23.94
C ILE A 176 -4.07 -10.33 -23.33
N ALA A 177 -4.40 -10.64 -22.07
CA ALA A 177 -3.86 -11.80 -21.37
C ALA A 177 -4.19 -13.11 -22.10
N ARG A 178 -5.41 -13.24 -22.62
CA ARG A 178 -5.85 -14.40 -23.40
C ARG A 178 -5.05 -14.55 -24.70
N LYS A 179 -4.92 -13.48 -25.50
CA LYS A 179 -4.13 -13.51 -26.75
C LYS A 179 -2.68 -13.94 -26.50
N GLN A 180 -2.07 -13.47 -25.41
CA GLN A 180 -0.71 -13.87 -25.03
C GLN A 180 -0.61 -15.33 -24.58
N SER A 181 -1.67 -15.90 -23.98
CA SER A 181 -1.70 -17.35 -23.67
C SER A 181 -1.75 -18.17 -24.94
N GLU A 182 -2.68 -17.84 -25.84
CA GLU A 182 -2.87 -18.54 -27.13
C GLU A 182 -1.56 -18.53 -27.96
N GLU A 183 -0.86 -17.40 -28.03
CA GLU A 183 0.44 -17.31 -28.71
C GLU A 183 1.50 -18.20 -28.05
N ARG A 184 1.60 -18.22 -26.71
CA ARG A 184 2.58 -19.07 -26.01
C ARG A 184 2.30 -20.56 -26.22
N GLU A 185 1.04 -20.96 -26.16
CA GLU A 185 0.62 -22.34 -26.42
C GLU A 185 0.95 -22.76 -27.86
N TYR A 186 0.73 -21.88 -28.82
CA TYR A 186 1.09 -22.14 -30.22
C TYR A 186 2.60 -22.30 -30.42
N GLN A 187 3.42 -21.44 -29.82
CA GLN A 187 4.88 -21.56 -29.88
C GLN A 187 5.38 -22.86 -29.22
N GLU A 188 4.77 -23.28 -28.11
CA GLU A 188 5.09 -24.54 -27.45
C GLU A 188 4.70 -25.75 -28.29
N TYR A 189 3.53 -25.72 -28.93
CA TYR A 189 3.12 -26.74 -29.90
C TYR A 189 4.16 -26.91 -31.02
N LEU A 190 4.63 -25.81 -31.62
CA LEU A 190 5.66 -25.85 -32.67
C LEU A 190 6.98 -26.47 -32.18
N ARG A 191 7.38 -26.15 -30.93
CA ARG A 191 8.58 -26.73 -30.30
C ARG A 191 8.45 -28.24 -30.10
N LEU A 192 7.31 -28.71 -29.59
CA LEU A 192 7.06 -30.14 -29.36
C LEU A 192 6.95 -30.91 -30.67
N LYS A 193 6.24 -30.37 -31.67
CA LYS A 193 6.16 -30.94 -33.02
C LYS A 193 7.56 -31.19 -33.59
N LYS A 194 8.44 -30.17 -33.56
CA LYS A 194 9.84 -30.29 -34.01
C LYS A 194 10.66 -31.33 -33.23
N LYS A 195 10.35 -31.55 -31.95
CA LYS A 195 11.05 -32.51 -31.08
C LYS A 195 10.67 -33.96 -31.37
N PHE A 196 9.40 -34.22 -31.71
CA PHE A 196 8.84 -35.57 -31.86
C PHE A 196 8.63 -36.02 -33.31
N GLU A 197 8.74 -35.11 -34.30
CA GLU A 197 8.77 -35.46 -35.74
C GLU A 197 10.19 -35.74 -36.27
N LYS A 198 11.17 -35.93 -35.38
CA LYS A 198 12.52 -36.43 -35.69
C LYS A 198 12.72 -37.81 -35.10
#